data_AF-A0A7K0EU80-F1
#
_entry.id   AF-A0A7K0EU80-F1
#
_cell.length_a   1.000
_cell.length_b   1.000
_cell.length_c   1.000
_cell.angle_alpha   90.00
_cell.angle_beta   90.00
_cell.angle_gamma   90.00
#
_symmetry.space_group_name_H-M   'P 1'
#
loop_
_entity.id
_entity.type
_entity.pdbx_description
1 polymer ?
#
loop_
_entity_poly.entity_id
_entity_poly.type
_entity_poly.pdbx_seq_one_letter_code
_entity_poly.pdbx_strand_id
1 'polypeptide(L)'
;MTLYFSLGASDSPCVCSAEFETLMDVLNSFVAVGNVLFSAFLLDDDGTRIDLPVAAFDGLPAAVGVQNLTKEYQHLLSMKSRA
;
A
#
# COMPACT_ATOMS: atom_id res chain seq x y z
N MET A 1 -1.13 14.93 -6.79
CA MET A 1 -1.73 13.57 -6.86
C MET A 1 -2.90 13.44 -5.90
N THR A 2 -3.99 12.80 -6.34
CA THR A 2 -5.21 12.61 -5.55
C THR A 2 -5.59 11.14 -5.50
N LEU A 3 -5.78 10.60 -4.30
CA LEU A 3 -6.28 9.26 -4.05
C LEU A 3 -7.79 9.27 -3.95
N TYR A 4 -8.44 8.34 -4.64
CA TYR A 4 -9.87 8.04 -4.54
C TYR A 4 -10.04 6.60 -4.14
N PHE A 5 -10.96 6.32 -3.22
CA PHE A 5 -11.25 4.95 -2.80
C PHE A 5 -12.71 4.77 -2.41
N SER A 6 -13.15 3.52 -2.30
CA SER A 6 -14.50 3.18 -1.81
C SER A 6 -14.41 2.12 -0.72
N LEU A 7 -15.17 2.32 0.34
CA LEU A 7 -15.27 1.42 1.49
C LEU A 7 -16.69 0.85 1.56
N GLY A 8 -16.85 -0.35 2.13
CA GLY A 8 -18.12 -1.10 2.10
C GLY A 8 -19.37 -0.45 2.69
N ALA A 9 -19.24 0.66 3.42
CA ALA A 9 -20.35 1.30 4.12
C ALA A 9 -20.39 2.83 3.97
N SER A 10 -19.59 3.43 3.08
CA SER A 10 -19.40 4.89 3.03
C SER A 10 -19.36 5.46 1.61
N ASP A 11 -19.63 6.76 1.51
CA ASP A 11 -19.27 7.61 0.37
C ASP A 11 -17.80 7.41 -0.03
N SER A 12 -17.51 7.59 -1.32
CA SER A 12 -16.18 7.46 -1.93
C SER A 12 -15.26 8.60 -1.50
N PRO A 13 -14.37 8.42 -0.51
CA PRO A 13 -13.54 9.51 -0.01
C PRO A 13 -12.44 9.81 -1.03
N CYS A 14 -11.95 11.05 -1.00
CA CYS A 14 -10.72 11.42 -1.69
C CYS A 14 -9.74 12.10 -0.73
N VAL A 15 -8.45 11.85 -0.95
CA VAL A 15 -7.34 12.41 -0.17
C VAL A 15 -6.28 12.92 -1.14
N CYS A 16 -5.82 14.16 -0.94
CA CYS A 16 -4.78 14.76 -1.77
C CYS A 16 -3.47 14.85 -1.00
N SER A 17 -2.37 14.47 -1.62
CA SER A 17 -1.01 14.67 -1.08
C SER A 17 -0.01 14.78 -2.24
N ALA A 18 1.09 15.48 -1.98
CA ALA A 18 2.25 15.45 -2.86
C ALA A 18 3.07 14.16 -2.69
N GLU A 19 2.97 13.51 -1.53
CA GLU A 19 3.73 12.33 -1.16
C GLU A 19 2.91 11.06 -1.39
N PHE A 20 3.37 10.19 -2.28
CA PHE A 20 2.74 8.91 -2.59
C PHE A 20 2.65 8.01 -1.35
N GLU A 21 3.74 7.92 -0.57
CA GLU A 21 3.81 7.09 0.64
C GLU A 21 2.72 7.47 1.64
N THR A 22 2.48 8.77 1.85
CA THR A 22 1.40 9.24 2.72
C THR A 22 0.02 8.75 2.25
N LEU A 23 -0.23 8.75 0.93
CA LEU A 23 -1.50 8.28 0.39
C LEU A 23 -1.68 6.77 0.63
N MET A 24 -0.61 5.99 0.48
CA MET A 24 -0.63 4.55 0.74
C MET A 24 -0.83 4.24 2.22
N ASP A 25 -0.14 4.97 3.10
CA ASP A 25 -0.27 4.82 4.55
C ASP A 25 -1.70 5.17 5.02
N VAL A 26 -2.27 6.26 4.51
CA VAL A 26 -3.65 6.65 4.79
C VAL A 26 -4.61 5.56 4.33
N LEU A 27 -4.48 5.07 3.10
CA LEU A 27 -5.35 4.01 2.57
C LEU A 27 -5.25 2.73 3.40
N ASN A 28 -4.03 2.31 3.75
CA ASN A 28 -3.80 1.12 4.56
C ASN A 28 -4.34 1.29 5.99
N SER A 29 -4.29 2.50 6.54
CA SER A 29 -4.85 2.80 7.87
C SER A 29 -6.38 2.60 7.92
N PHE A 30 -7.10 2.91 6.84
CA PHE A 30 -8.54 2.63 6.77
C PHE A 30 -8.82 1.13 6.86
N VAL A 31 -8.03 0.31 6.16
CA VAL A 31 -8.13 -1.15 6.22
C VAL A 31 -7.77 -1.66 7.63
N ALA A 32 -6.73 -1.10 8.25
CA ALA A 32 -6.28 -1.47 9.59
C ALA A 32 -7.36 -1.26 10.67
N VAL A 33 -8.25 -0.28 10.50
CA VAL A 33 -9.39 -0.02 11.41
C VAL A 33 -10.56 -0.98 11.18
N GLY A 34 -10.46 -1.86 10.17
CA GLY A 34 -11.45 -2.89 9.85
C GLY A 34 -12.40 -2.52 8.71
N ASN A 35 -12.09 -1.46 7.95
CA ASN A 35 -12.86 -1.16 6.74
C ASN A 35 -12.48 -2.11 5.61
N VAL A 36 -13.48 -2.52 4.82
CA VAL A 36 -13.25 -3.31 3.61
C VAL A 36 -13.10 -2.36 2.43
N LEU A 37 -11.90 -2.37 1.83
CA LEU A 37 -11.60 -1.62 0.61
C LEU A 37 -12.18 -2.36 -0.60
N PHE A 38 -12.96 -1.66 -1.44
CA PHE A 38 -13.56 -2.23 -2.67
C PHE A 38 -12.85 -1.77 -3.93
N SER A 39 -12.45 -0.52 -3.97
CA SER A 39 -11.71 0.07 -5.08
C SER A 39 -10.79 1.17 -4.58
N ALA A 40 -9.63 1.33 -5.21
CA ALA A 40 -8.79 2.50 -5.02
C ALA A 40 -8.08 2.86 -6.33
N PHE A 41 -7.93 4.15 -6.61
CA PHE A 41 -7.14 4.65 -7.73
C PHE A 41 -6.53 6.01 -7.39
N LEU A 42 -5.40 6.30 -8.03
CA LEU A 42 -4.76 7.61 -8.00
C LEU A 42 -5.07 8.36 -9.29
N LEU A 43 -5.24 9.67 -9.18
CA LEU A 43 -5.15 10.62 -10.27
C LEU A 43 -3.87 11.42 -10.10
N ASP A 44 -2.97 11.34 -11.08
CA ASP A 44 -1.82 12.22 -11.15
C ASP A 44 -2.21 13.63 -11.60
N ASP A 45 -1.22 14.52 -11.66
CA ASP A 45 -1.45 15.92 -12.01
C ASP A 45 -1.75 16.12 -13.51
N ASP A 46 -1.42 15.12 -14.34
CA ASP A 46 -1.76 15.05 -15.77
C ASP A 46 -3.16 14.43 -16.02
N GLY A 47 -3.84 13.98 -14.96
CA GLY A 47 -5.15 13.33 -15.02
C GLY A 47 -5.09 11.84 -15.37
N THR A 48 -3.91 11.23 -15.39
CA THR A 48 -3.73 9.79 -15.57
C THR A 48 -4.25 9.06 -14.35
N ARG A 49 -5.14 8.10 -14.60
CA ARG A 49 -5.66 7.19 -13.60
C ARG A 49 -4.74 5.98 -13.43
N ILE A 50 -4.35 5.70 -12.19
CA ILE A 50 -3.58 4.53 -11.81
C ILE A 50 -4.43 3.71 -10.84
N ASP A 51 -4.93 2.55 -11.30
CA ASP A 51 -5.69 1.64 -10.44
C ASP A 51 -4.77 0.93 -9.45
N LEU A 52 -5.19 0.90 -8.18
CA LEU A 52 -4.42 0.29 -7.12
C LEU A 52 -4.94 -1.12 -6.82
N PRO A 53 -4.05 -2.09 -6.56
CA PRO A 53 -4.44 -3.44 -6.19
C PRO A 53 -4.99 -3.45 -4.77
N VAL A 54 -6.31 -3.55 -4.64
CA VAL A 54 -7.00 -3.61 -3.34
C VAL A 54 -6.42 -4.70 -2.43
N ALA A 55 -6.05 -5.85 -3.00
CA ALA A 55 -5.47 -6.97 -2.28
C ALA A 55 -4.09 -6.70 -1.67
N ALA A 56 -3.43 -5.58 -2.03
CA ALA A 56 -2.16 -5.16 -1.46
C ALA A 56 -2.33 -4.39 -0.14
N PHE A 57 -3.55 -3.98 0.22
CA PHE A 57 -3.84 -3.25 1.45
C PHE A 57 -4.49 -4.22 2.45
N ASP A 58 -3.70 -4.71 3.38
CA ASP A 58 -4.08 -5.68 4.41
C ASP A 58 -4.19 -5.05 5.81
N GLY A 59 -3.91 -3.76 5.94
CA GLY A 59 -3.88 -3.04 7.20
C GLY A 59 -2.63 -3.32 8.05
N LEU A 60 -1.68 -4.13 7.56
CA LEU A 60 -0.45 -4.43 8.27
C LEU A 60 0.68 -3.47 7.86
N PRO A 61 1.61 -3.13 8.76
CA PRO A 61 2.76 -2.32 8.40
C PRO A 61 3.67 -3.03 7.40
N ALA A 62 3.94 -2.39 6.25
CA ALA A 62 4.80 -2.96 5.21
C ALA A 62 6.23 -3.27 5.70
N ALA A 63 6.70 -2.54 6.72
CA ALA A 63 8.02 -2.72 7.32
C ALA A 63 8.29 -4.17 7.79
N VAL A 64 7.27 -4.89 8.27
CA VAL A 64 7.45 -6.27 8.75
C VAL A 64 7.80 -7.22 7.60
N GLY A 65 7.06 -7.12 6.49
CA GLY A 65 7.32 -7.93 5.30
C GLY A 65 8.70 -7.65 4.71
N VAL A 66 9.08 -6.38 4.60
CA VAL A 66 10.38 -5.95 4.08
C VAL A 66 11.54 -6.42 4.97
N GLN A 67 11.38 -6.36 6.30
CA GLN A 67 12.40 -6.86 7.22
C GLN A 67 12.59 -8.38 7.09
N ASN A 68 11.50 -9.13 6.93
CA ASN A 68 11.57 -10.58 6.75
C ASN A 68 12.27 -10.94 5.43
N LEU A 69 11.89 -10.28 4.34
CA LEU A 69 12.57 -10.41 3.04
C LEU A 69 14.06 -10.09 3.14
N THR A 70 14.42 -9.05 3.89
CA THR A 70 15.83 -8.69 4.11
C THR A 70 16.59 -9.81 4.83
N LYS A 71 16.01 -10.40 5.87
CA LYS A 71 16.61 -11.51 6.61
C LYS A 71 16.78 -12.75 5.72
N GLU A 72 15.76 -13.11 4.96
CA GLU A 72 15.80 -14.24 4.03
C GLU A 72 16.85 -14.04 2.96
N TYR A 73 16.93 -12.84 2.39
CA TYR A 73 17.93 -12.48 1.39
C TYR A 73 19.35 -12.59 1.94
N GLN A 74 19.61 -12.05 3.13
CA GLN A 74 20.91 -12.17 3.80
C GLN A 74 21.27 -13.63 4.10
N HIS A 75 20.30 -14.44 4.51
CA HIS A 75 20.50 -15.86 4.74
C HIS A 75 20.99 -16.57 3.47
N LEU A 76 20.30 -16.37 2.34
CA LEU A 76 20.67 -16.95 1.05
C LEU A 76 22.08 -16.53 0.59
N LEU A 77 22.45 -15.25 0.77
CA LEU A 77 23.79 -14.78 0.45
C LEU A 77 24.87 -15.46 1.30
N SER A 78 24.61 -15.67 2.59
CA SER A 78 25.54 -16.33 3.50
C SER A 78 25.78 -17.81 3.16
N MET A 79 24.78 -18.47 2.56
CA MET A 79 24.90 -19.86 2.11
C MET A 79 25.81 -19.98 0.88
N LYS A 80 25.79 -18.98 -0.02
CA LYS A 80 26.55 -19.00 -1.27
C LYS A 80 28.05 -18.67 -1.10
N SER A 81 28.42 -18.08 0.03
CA SER A 81 29.81 -17.72 0.37
C SER A 81 30.63 -18.87 0.97
N ARG A 82 30.03 -20.04 1.24
CA ARG A 82 30.70 -21.21 1.85
C ARG A 82 31.00 -22.34 0.87
N ALA A 83 30.91 -22.09 -0.44
CA ALA A 83 31.31 -23.02 -1.50
C ALA A 83 32.70 -22.69 -2.04
#